data_AF-A0A9W6XAY8-F1
#
_entry.id   AF-A0A9W6XAY8-F1
#
_cell.length_a   1.000
_cell.length_b   1.000
_cell.length_c   1.000
_cell.angle_alpha   90.00
_cell.angle_beta   90.00
_cell.angle_gamma   90.00
#
_symmetry.space_group_name_H-M   'P 1'
#
loop_
_entity.id
_entity.type
_entity.pdbx_description
1 polymer ?
#
loop_
_entity_poly.entity_id
_entity_poly.type
_entity_poly.pdbx_seq_one_letter_code
_entity_poly.pdbx_strand_id
1 'polypeptide(L)'
;MKDIPDLDIKSLFRMIVLGPSFSGKNHLCMFILKHSPHGFAHLTIIARNPHQELYEYLRDKLEDFITFADPDSPPSVDQVRHTPLSSNKPELVIIDDYSNDKLLQKNLFSHYFTRGRHFKISTIFLSHSYFATDKMIRLNAEYVTILKANSKRDLVMVVKDFNIRGVDERSIVYYYNKATERKGQMLFVDSVKSQLRYNFDKVMDIEQ
;
A
#
# COMPACT_ATOMS: atom_id res chain seq x y z
N MET A 1 -13.71 -3.87 -14.18
CA MET A 1 -13.25 -4.25 -12.83
C MET A 1 -14.02 -3.40 -11.85
N LYS A 2 -14.69 -4.00 -10.87
CA LYS A 2 -15.44 -3.24 -9.86
C LYS A 2 -14.44 -2.71 -8.85
N ASP A 3 -14.54 -1.43 -8.52
CA ASP A 3 -13.81 -0.80 -7.41
C ASP A 3 -14.11 -1.54 -6.09
N ILE A 4 -13.28 -1.38 -5.05
CA ILE A 4 -13.57 -1.88 -3.70
C ILE A 4 -14.52 -0.86 -3.06
N PRO A 5 -15.85 -1.09 -3.03
CA PRO A 5 -16.81 -0.02 -2.75
C PRO A 5 -16.71 0.48 -1.32
N ASP A 6 -16.52 -0.44 -0.37
CA ASP A 6 -16.43 -0.16 1.06
C ASP A 6 -15.26 0.77 1.42
N LEU A 7 -14.20 0.75 0.61
CA LEU A 7 -13.01 1.59 0.80
C LEU A 7 -12.94 2.74 -0.20
N ASP A 8 -13.83 2.74 -1.19
CA ASP A 8 -13.87 3.70 -2.29
C ASP A 8 -12.48 3.88 -2.97
N ILE A 9 -11.85 2.74 -3.28
CA ILE A 9 -10.57 2.63 -4.01
C ILE A 9 -10.69 1.68 -5.20
N LYS A 10 -9.76 1.76 -6.17
CA LYS A 10 -9.70 0.80 -7.29
C LYS A 10 -9.39 -0.62 -6.79
N SER A 11 -9.92 -1.63 -7.47
CA SER A 11 -9.54 -3.04 -7.19
C SER A 11 -8.17 -3.42 -7.72
N LEU A 12 -7.74 -2.75 -8.80
CA LEU A 12 -6.38 -2.83 -9.34
C LEU A 12 -5.65 -1.54 -8.97
N PHE A 13 -4.69 -1.63 -8.05
CA PHE A 13 -4.03 -0.45 -7.48
C PHE A 13 -2.63 -0.74 -6.98
N ARG A 14 -1.85 0.32 -6.78
CA ARG A 14 -0.54 0.29 -6.13
C ARG A 14 -0.55 1.29 -4.98
N MET A 15 -0.31 0.80 -3.78
CA MET A 15 -0.41 1.57 -2.55
C MET A 15 0.88 1.49 -1.75
N ILE A 16 1.26 2.61 -1.15
CA ILE A 16 2.29 2.65 -0.11
C ILE A 16 1.61 2.86 1.23
N VAL A 17 1.91 2.03 2.22
CA VAL A 17 1.50 2.25 3.60
C VAL A 17 2.72 2.73 4.38
N LEU A 18 2.70 3.99 4.79
CA LEU A 18 3.78 4.66 5.50
C LEU A 18 3.55 4.61 7.01
N GLY A 19 4.52 4.02 7.72
CA GLY A 19 4.58 4.06 9.17
C GLY A 19 5.81 3.35 9.74
N PRO A 20 6.38 3.78 10.88
CA PRO A 20 7.44 3.05 11.57
C PRO A 20 7.01 1.64 12.00
N SER A 21 7.93 0.87 12.55
CA SER A 21 7.61 -0.36 13.26
C SER A 21 6.52 -0.11 14.32
N PHE A 22 5.61 -1.07 14.49
CA PHE A 22 4.48 -1.00 15.43
C PHE A 22 3.45 0.13 15.19
N SER A 23 3.48 0.80 14.03
CA SER A 23 2.49 1.83 13.67
C SER A 23 1.11 1.29 13.24
N GLY A 24 0.98 -0.02 13.06
CA GLY A 24 -0.28 -0.65 12.62
C GLY A 24 -0.36 -0.97 11.13
N LYS A 25 0.74 -0.89 10.36
CA LYS A 25 0.76 -1.19 8.91
C LYS A 25 0.07 -2.52 8.56
N ASN A 26 0.43 -3.59 9.27
CA ASN A 26 -0.10 -4.93 8.98
C ASN A 26 -1.60 -5.03 9.35
N HIS A 27 -2.04 -4.31 10.39
CA HIS A 27 -3.46 -4.19 10.74
C HIS A 27 -4.26 -3.44 9.66
N LEU A 28 -3.68 -2.42 9.05
CA LEU A 28 -4.29 -1.72 7.93
C LEU A 28 -4.43 -2.63 6.69
N CYS A 29 -3.41 -3.43 6.37
CA CYS A 29 -3.53 -4.44 5.32
C CYS A 29 -4.69 -5.41 5.60
N MET A 30 -4.81 -5.85 6.86
CA MET A 30 -5.90 -6.72 7.28
C MET A 30 -7.27 -6.04 7.11
N PHE A 31 -7.35 -4.76 7.46
CA PHE A 31 -8.55 -3.96 7.29
C PHE A 31 -8.94 -3.90 5.81
N ILE A 32 -7.98 -3.68 4.90
CA ILE A 32 -8.22 -3.67 3.45
C ILE A 32 -8.74 -5.03 2.98
N LEU A 33 -8.11 -6.13 3.40
CA LEU A 33 -8.53 -7.49 3.06
C LEU A 33 -9.96 -7.77 3.52
N LYS A 34 -10.28 -7.42 4.77
CA LYS A 34 -11.61 -7.63 5.36
C LYS A 34 -12.72 -6.87 4.63
N HIS A 35 -12.42 -5.66 4.14
CA HIS A 35 -13.36 -4.82 3.39
C HIS A 35 -13.25 -5.00 1.87
N SER A 36 -12.50 -6.01 1.42
CA SER A 36 -12.41 -6.41 0.02
C SER A 36 -12.88 -7.85 -0.19
N PRO A 37 -14.03 -8.29 0.38
CA PRO A 37 -14.47 -9.66 0.26
C PRO A 37 -14.63 -10.03 -1.22
N HIS A 38 -13.99 -11.12 -1.63
CA HIS A 38 -13.96 -11.58 -3.03
C HIS A 38 -13.33 -10.61 -4.05
N GLY A 39 -12.66 -9.55 -3.58
CA GLY A 39 -12.02 -8.53 -4.41
C GLY A 39 -10.76 -9.00 -5.12
N PHE A 40 -10.08 -10.00 -4.54
CA PHE A 40 -8.86 -10.60 -5.08
C PHE A 40 -9.05 -12.08 -5.39
N ALA A 41 -8.30 -12.56 -6.38
CA ALA A 41 -8.25 -13.98 -6.75
C ALA A 41 -7.30 -14.79 -5.88
N HIS A 42 -6.24 -14.14 -5.37
CA HIS A 42 -5.20 -14.73 -4.53
C HIS A 42 -4.47 -13.63 -3.77
N LEU A 43 -3.86 -13.99 -2.64
CA LEU A 43 -3.00 -13.11 -1.83
C LEU A 43 -1.58 -13.68 -1.77
N THR A 44 -0.58 -12.88 -2.13
CA THR A 44 0.83 -13.23 -1.95
C THR A 44 1.50 -12.27 -0.97
N ILE A 45 2.12 -12.81 0.09
CA ILE A 45 2.91 -12.05 1.05
C ILE A 45 4.40 -12.27 0.74
N ILE A 46 5.09 -11.17 0.46
CA ILE A 46 6.55 -11.12 0.31
C ILE A 46 7.08 -10.38 1.54
N ALA A 47 7.46 -11.12 2.57
CA ALA A 47 7.91 -10.55 3.84
C ALA A 47 9.31 -11.04 4.20
N ARG A 48 10.16 -10.14 4.71
CA ARG A 48 11.50 -10.52 5.19
C ARG A 48 11.44 -11.51 6.36
N ASN A 49 10.44 -11.35 7.22
CA ASN A 49 10.10 -12.28 8.28
C ASN A 49 8.70 -12.88 8.03
N PRO A 50 8.61 -14.04 7.35
CA PRO A 50 7.32 -14.66 7.03
C PRO A 50 6.69 -15.42 8.21
N HIS A 51 7.41 -15.60 9.33
CA HIS A 51 7.00 -16.38 10.50
C HIS A 51 6.71 -15.47 11.70
N GLN A 52 5.64 -14.70 11.60
CA GLN A 52 5.13 -13.86 12.68
C GLN A 52 3.67 -14.19 12.96
N GLU A 53 3.23 -13.98 14.20
CA GLU A 53 1.90 -14.40 14.71
C GLU A 53 0.75 -14.03 13.77
N LEU A 54 0.74 -12.80 13.26
CA LEU A 54 -0.29 -12.34 12.33
C LEU A 54 -0.29 -13.11 11.00
N TYR A 55 0.88 -13.49 10.50
CA TYR A 55 1.03 -14.22 9.25
C TYR A 55 0.68 -15.68 9.42
N GLU A 56 1.01 -16.28 10.56
CA GLU A 56 0.54 -17.63 10.89
C GLU A 56 -0.99 -17.67 11.05
N TYR A 57 -1.58 -16.65 11.69
CA TYR A 57 -3.03 -16.48 11.73
C TYR A 57 -3.64 -16.36 10.31
N LEU A 58 -3.01 -15.60 9.42
CA LEU A 58 -3.47 -15.50 8.03
C LEU A 58 -3.36 -16.81 7.26
N ARG A 59 -2.27 -17.57 7.44
CA ARG A 59 -2.12 -18.90 6.83
C ARG A 59 -3.25 -19.81 7.25
N ASP A 60 -3.55 -19.86 8.56
CA ASP A 60 -4.63 -20.68 9.12
C ASP A 60 -6.01 -20.27 8.57
N LYS A 61 -6.28 -18.97 8.41
CA LYS A 61 -7.60 -18.49 8.00
C LYS A 61 -7.85 -18.48 6.50
N LEU A 62 -6.81 -18.33 5.70
CA LEU A 62 -6.94 -18.19 4.25
C LEU A 62 -6.49 -19.43 3.49
N GLU A 63 -5.77 -20.36 4.14
CA GLU A 63 -5.36 -21.65 3.58
C GLU A 63 -4.78 -21.49 2.16
N ASP A 64 -5.37 -22.14 1.15
CA ASP A 64 -4.92 -22.13 -0.24
C ASP A 64 -5.06 -20.76 -0.93
N PHE A 65 -5.78 -19.80 -0.35
CA PHE A 65 -5.93 -18.45 -0.91
C PHE A 65 -4.73 -17.54 -0.64
N ILE A 66 -3.82 -17.93 0.26
CA ILE A 66 -2.63 -17.15 0.61
C ILE A 66 -1.34 -17.92 0.31
N THR A 67 -0.35 -17.23 -0.25
CA THR A 67 1.01 -17.77 -0.41
C THR A 67 2.02 -16.83 0.22
N PHE A 68 2.99 -17.40 0.93
CA PHE A 68 4.15 -16.68 1.43
C PHE A 68 5.33 -17.00 0.55
N ALA A 69 5.93 -15.96 -0.04
CA ALA A 69 7.13 -16.11 -0.83
C ALA A 69 8.34 -16.45 0.06
N ASP A 70 9.29 -17.18 -0.52
CA ASP A 70 10.60 -17.36 0.07
C ASP A 70 11.32 -15.99 0.19
N PRO A 71 11.71 -15.55 1.40
CA PRO A 71 12.39 -14.27 1.58
C PRO A 71 13.76 -14.19 0.89
N ASP A 72 14.41 -15.34 0.65
CA ASP A 72 15.71 -15.44 -0.01
C ASP A 72 15.58 -15.45 -1.54
N SER A 73 14.40 -15.80 -2.06
CA SER A 73 14.08 -15.76 -3.48
C SER A 73 12.69 -15.14 -3.75
N PRO A 74 12.51 -13.83 -3.51
CA PRO A 74 11.23 -13.19 -3.77
C PRO A 74 10.87 -13.26 -5.27
N PRO A 75 9.63 -13.63 -5.62
CA PRO A 75 9.24 -13.84 -7.01
C PRO A 75 9.23 -12.52 -7.79
N SER A 76 9.44 -12.62 -9.10
CA SER A 76 9.21 -11.50 -10.01
C SER A 76 7.72 -11.31 -10.31
N VAL A 77 7.39 -10.14 -10.87
CA VAL A 77 6.01 -9.76 -11.23
C VAL A 77 5.39 -10.74 -12.25
N ASP A 78 6.19 -11.37 -13.09
CA ASP A 78 5.77 -12.37 -14.08
C ASP A 78 5.58 -13.78 -13.50
N GLN A 79 6.15 -14.05 -12.31
CA GLN A 79 6.11 -15.37 -11.66
C GLN A 79 5.11 -15.44 -10.50
N VAL A 80 4.74 -14.30 -9.93
CA VAL A 80 3.95 -14.24 -8.68
C VAL A 80 2.47 -14.62 -8.87
N ARG A 81 1.96 -14.63 -10.10
CA ARG A 81 0.52 -14.79 -10.35
C ARG A 81 0.11 -16.26 -10.29
N HIS A 82 -0.91 -16.58 -9.49
CA HIS A 82 -1.39 -17.95 -9.27
C HIS A 82 -2.57 -18.35 -10.16
N THR A 83 -3.35 -17.37 -10.65
CA THR A 83 -4.56 -17.62 -11.46
C THR A 83 -4.37 -17.17 -12.91
N PRO A 84 -5.06 -17.80 -13.88
CA PRO A 84 -5.02 -17.33 -15.27
C PRO A 84 -5.50 -15.87 -15.40
N LEU A 85 -4.90 -15.09 -16.32
CA LEU A 85 -5.34 -13.70 -16.58
C LEU A 85 -6.80 -13.59 -17.06
N SER A 86 -7.33 -14.68 -17.61
CA SER A 86 -8.73 -14.82 -18.02
C SER A 86 -9.73 -14.78 -16.86
N SER A 87 -9.29 -15.02 -15.61
CA SER A 87 -10.15 -14.93 -14.42
C SER A 87 -10.71 -13.52 -14.20
N ASN A 88 -10.07 -12.50 -14.80
CA ASN A 88 -10.43 -11.10 -14.74
C ASN A 88 -10.53 -10.50 -13.32
N LYS A 89 -10.01 -11.20 -12.33
CA LYS A 89 -9.85 -10.73 -10.96
C LYS A 89 -8.38 -10.38 -10.68
N PRO A 90 -8.11 -9.27 -9.99
CA PRO A 90 -6.75 -8.95 -9.59
C PRO A 90 -6.25 -9.89 -8.50
N GLU A 91 -4.94 -10.06 -8.40
CA GLU A 91 -4.30 -10.67 -7.23
C GLU A 91 -3.64 -9.57 -6.39
N LEU A 92 -3.55 -9.77 -5.08
CA LEU A 92 -2.94 -8.80 -4.19
C LEU A 92 -1.56 -9.31 -3.74
N VAL A 93 -0.55 -8.47 -3.92
CA VAL A 93 0.80 -8.70 -3.40
C VAL A 93 1.09 -7.69 -2.30
N ILE A 94 1.46 -8.17 -1.12
CA ILE A 94 1.90 -7.33 0.00
C ILE A 94 3.39 -7.54 0.22
N ILE A 95 4.16 -6.45 0.14
CA ILE A 95 5.60 -6.45 0.35
C ILE A 95 5.88 -5.79 1.71
N ASP A 96 6.39 -6.58 2.65
CA ASP A 96 6.61 -6.16 4.04
C ASP A 96 8.08 -6.28 4.48
N ASP A 97 8.51 -5.33 5.30
CA ASP A 97 9.84 -5.27 5.92
C ASP A 97 11.04 -5.21 4.93
N TYR A 98 10.80 -4.72 3.71
CA TYR A 98 11.86 -4.48 2.70
C TYR A 98 12.27 -3.00 2.57
N SER A 99 11.86 -2.12 3.50
CA SER A 99 12.11 -0.67 3.45
C SER A 99 13.61 -0.28 3.34
N ASN A 100 14.48 -1.12 3.90
CA ASN A 100 15.93 -0.89 3.91
C ASN A 100 16.65 -1.56 2.73
N ASP A 101 15.99 -2.45 1.99
CA ASP A 101 16.61 -3.20 0.89
C ASP A 101 16.51 -2.44 -0.44
N LYS A 102 17.47 -1.53 -0.68
CA LYS A 102 17.47 -0.65 -1.86
C LYS A 102 17.61 -1.40 -3.17
N LEU A 103 18.35 -2.51 -3.18
CA LEU A 103 18.58 -3.29 -4.39
C LEU A 103 17.31 -4.03 -4.81
N LEU A 104 16.65 -4.72 -3.87
CA LEU A 104 15.38 -5.39 -4.17
C LEU A 104 14.28 -4.37 -4.51
N GLN A 105 14.22 -3.23 -3.83
CA GLN A 105 13.27 -2.17 -4.19
C GLN A 105 13.46 -1.70 -5.64
N LYS A 106 14.70 -1.41 -6.03
CA LYS A 106 15.00 -0.88 -7.36
C LYS A 106 14.83 -1.93 -8.46
N ASN A 107 15.33 -3.14 -8.24
CA ASN A 107 15.49 -4.13 -9.31
C ASN A 107 14.34 -5.16 -9.38
N LEU A 108 13.50 -5.24 -8.34
CA LEU A 108 12.42 -6.22 -8.26
C LEU A 108 11.09 -5.56 -7.91
N PHE A 109 10.98 -4.91 -6.75
CA PHE A 109 9.70 -4.39 -6.26
C PHE A 109 9.17 -3.22 -7.08
N SER A 110 10.05 -2.41 -7.67
CA SER A 110 9.66 -1.37 -8.64
C SER A 110 8.90 -1.94 -9.85
N HIS A 111 9.15 -3.19 -10.25
CA HIS A 111 8.46 -3.84 -11.37
C HIS A 111 6.99 -4.14 -11.07
N TYR A 112 6.67 -4.44 -9.81
CA TYR A 112 5.28 -4.57 -9.37
C TYR A 112 4.51 -3.26 -9.56
N PHE A 113 5.14 -2.14 -9.22
CA PHE A 113 4.53 -0.81 -9.36
C PHE A 113 4.48 -0.33 -10.82
N THR A 114 5.46 -0.67 -11.65
CA THR A 114 5.51 -0.18 -13.05
C THR A 114 4.74 -1.05 -14.03
N ARG A 115 4.79 -2.38 -13.86
CA ARG A 115 4.27 -3.37 -14.82
C ARG A 115 3.21 -4.31 -14.24
N GLY A 116 3.02 -4.37 -12.92
CA GLY A 116 2.07 -5.29 -12.27
C GLY A 116 0.64 -5.19 -12.80
N ARG A 117 0.19 -3.99 -13.22
CA ARG A 117 -1.12 -3.80 -13.85
C ARG A 117 -1.36 -4.66 -15.10
N HIS A 118 -0.31 -4.96 -15.88
CA HIS A 118 -0.43 -5.82 -17.08
C HIS A 118 -0.72 -7.27 -16.70
N PHE A 119 -0.34 -7.65 -15.49
CA PHE A 119 -0.59 -8.96 -14.90
C PHE A 119 -1.79 -8.97 -13.94
N LYS A 120 -2.58 -7.88 -13.90
CA LYS A 120 -3.68 -7.66 -12.94
C LYS A 120 -3.23 -7.90 -11.49
N ILE A 121 -2.09 -7.33 -11.12
CA ILE A 121 -1.56 -7.39 -9.75
C ILE A 121 -1.79 -6.04 -9.08
N SER A 122 -2.50 -6.06 -7.97
CA SER A 122 -2.51 -4.99 -6.99
C SER A 122 -1.33 -5.16 -6.04
N THR A 123 -0.73 -4.05 -5.61
CA THR A 123 0.47 -4.11 -4.77
C THR A 123 0.36 -3.15 -3.60
N ILE A 124 0.65 -3.65 -2.40
CA ILE A 124 0.84 -2.82 -1.21
C ILE A 124 2.31 -2.95 -0.79
N PHE A 125 3.00 -1.81 -0.65
CA PHE A 125 4.36 -1.75 -0.12
C PHE A 125 4.37 -1.09 1.26
N LEU A 126 4.80 -1.83 2.28
CA LEU A 126 4.87 -1.36 3.66
C LEU A 126 6.20 -0.65 3.89
N SER A 127 6.12 0.67 4.04
CA SER A 127 7.28 1.55 4.10
C SER A 127 7.47 2.19 5.47
N HIS A 128 8.73 2.22 5.93
CA HIS A 128 9.16 2.98 7.12
C HIS A 128 9.50 4.44 6.78
N SER A 129 9.86 4.75 5.54
CA SER A 129 10.14 6.11 5.11
C SER A 129 9.81 6.26 3.63
N TYR A 130 8.94 7.22 3.33
CA TYR A 130 8.60 7.57 1.97
C TYR A 130 9.82 8.15 1.27
N PHE A 131 10.58 9.03 1.92
CA PHE A 131 11.82 9.57 1.38
C PHE A 131 12.79 8.46 0.94
N ALA A 132 12.93 7.42 1.77
CA ALA A 132 13.86 6.33 1.50
C ALA A 132 13.32 5.30 0.49
N THR A 133 12.02 5.23 0.25
CA THR A 133 11.41 4.26 -0.69
C THR A 133 11.91 4.54 -2.11
N ASP A 134 12.15 3.54 -2.94
CA ASP A 134 12.62 3.75 -4.31
C ASP A 134 11.71 4.69 -5.13
N LYS A 135 12.31 5.52 -6.00
CA LYS A 135 11.59 6.53 -6.78
C LYS A 135 10.54 5.92 -7.71
N MET A 136 10.83 4.77 -8.32
CA MET A 136 9.90 4.11 -9.23
C MET A 136 8.69 3.55 -8.50
N ILE A 137 8.84 3.11 -7.24
CA ILE A 137 7.71 2.70 -6.39
C ILE A 137 6.81 3.91 -6.10
N ARG A 138 7.41 5.00 -5.62
CA ARG A 138 6.68 6.22 -5.23
C ARG A 138 5.88 6.86 -6.36
N LEU A 139 6.54 7.12 -7.50
CA LEU A 139 5.91 7.81 -8.63
C LEU A 139 4.88 6.96 -9.38
N ASN A 140 4.80 5.65 -9.11
CA ASN A 140 3.83 4.76 -9.72
C ASN A 140 2.75 4.29 -8.74
N ALA A 141 2.76 4.76 -7.49
CA ALA A 141 1.70 4.51 -6.53
C ALA A 141 0.49 5.42 -6.80
N GLU A 142 -0.72 4.86 -6.75
CA GLU A 142 -1.96 5.65 -6.78
C GLU A 142 -2.39 6.12 -5.39
N TYR A 143 -1.97 5.39 -4.37
CA TYR A 143 -2.41 5.62 -3.01
C TYR A 143 -1.23 5.67 -2.04
N VAL A 144 -1.28 6.61 -1.11
CA VAL A 144 -0.39 6.62 0.07
C VAL A 144 -1.24 6.71 1.32
N THR A 145 -1.07 5.76 2.22
CA THR A 145 -1.68 5.81 3.53
C THR A 145 -0.63 6.13 4.58
N ILE A 146 -0.84 7.18 5.37
CA ILE A 146 0.12 7.65 6.37
C ILE A 146 -0.47 7.42 7.76
N LEU A 147 -0.05 6.32 8.40
CA LEU A 147 -0.39 6.02 9.79
C LEU A 147 0.41 6.89 10.75
N LYS A 148 1.72 7.02 10.46
CA LYS A 148 2.62 7.90 11.19
C LYS A 148 3.84 8.24 10.33
N ALA A 149 4.08 9.51 10.08
CA ALA A 149 5.30 9.94 9.40
C ALA A 149 6.48 9.95 10.38
N ASN A 150 7.62 9.40 9.97
CA ASN A 150 8.86 9.45 10.76
C ASN A 150 9.51 10.85 10.70
N SER A 151 9.27 11.58 9.62
CA SER A 151 9.83 12.92 9.43
C SER A 151 8.87 13.83 8.65
N LYS A 152 8.98 15.14 8.87
CA LYS A 152 8.31 16.14 8.01
C LYS A 152 8.74 16.01 6.54
N ARG A 153 9.97 15.52 6.30
CA ARG A 153 10.51 15.28 4.95
C ARG A 153 9.68 14.25 4.18
N ASP A 154 9.19 13.21 4.84
CA ASP A 154 8.31 12.22 4.21
C ASP A 154 7.01 12.90 3.72
N LEU A 155 6.37 13.70 4.57
CA LEU A 155 5.12 14.41 4.23
C LEU A 155 5.30 15.36 3.05
N VAL A 156 6.35 16.20 3.11
CA VAL A 156 6.68 17.15 2.02
C VAL A 156 6.89 16.42 0.70
N MET A 157 7.55 15.27 0.73
CA MET A 157 7.84 14.51 -0.47
C MET A 157 6.62 13.80 -1.04
N VAL A 158 5.70 13.33 -0.20
CA VAL A 158 4.39 12.81 -0.65
C VAL A 158 3.64 13.89 -1.43
N VAL A 159 3.54 15.12 -0.92
CA VAL A 159 2.85 16.22 -1.62
C VAL A 159 3.48 16.52 -2.97
N LYS A 160 4.81 16.55 -3.05
CA LYS A 160 5.53 16.80 -4.31
C LYS A 160 5.29 15.73 -5.35
N ASP A 161 5.31 14.46 -4.94
CA ASP A 161 5.14 13.34 -5.86
C ASP A 161 3.67 13.21 -6.33
N PHE A 162 2.69 13.53 -5.46
CA PHE A 162 1.25 13.37 -5.74
C PHE A 162 0.58 14.62 -6.32
N ASN A 163 1.16 15.81 -6.14
CA ASN A 163 0.70 17.09 -6.66
C ASN A 163 -0.82 17.34 -6.45
N ILE A 164 -1.27 17.17 -5.21
CA ILE A 164 -2.69 17.34 -4.85
C ILE A 164 -3.05 18.82 -4.89
N ARG A 165 -4.09 19.17 -5.65
CA ARG A 165 -4.53 20.55 -5.81
C ARG A 165 -4.89 21.16 -4.44
N GLY A 166 -4.33 22.34 -4.16
CA GLY A 166 -4.60 23.07 -2.91
C GLY A 166 -3.84 22.55 -1.68
N VAL A 167 -2.95 21.57 -1.85
CA VAL A 167 -2.10 21.05 -0.78
C VAL A 167 -0.65 21.39 -1.09
N ASP A 168 -0.01 22.05 -0.14
CA ASP A 168 1.40 22.42 -0.15
C ASP A 168 2.15 21.80 1.03
N GLU A 169 3.45 22.11 1.14
CA GLU A 169 4.34 21.59 2.17
C GLU A 169 3.91 21.97 3.60
N ARG A 170 3.17 23.07 3.77
CA ARG A 170 2.74 23.56 5.09
C ARG A 170 1.41 22.93 5.48
N SER A 171 0.44 22.97 4.57
CA SER A 171 -0.91 22.45 4.76
C SER A 171 -0.93 20.93 4.92
N ILE A 172 -0.02 20.17 4.28
CA ILE A 172 0.05 18.72 4.51
C ILE A 172 0.34 18.35 5.96
N VAL A 173 1.18 19.14 6.66
CA VAL A 173 1.47 18.89 8.07
C VAL A 173 0.21 19.11 8.92
N TYR A 174 -0.57 20.14 8.59
CA TYR A 174 -1.87 20.39 9.22
C TYR A 174 -2.85 19.24 8.98
N TYR A 175 -3.05 18.85 7.71
CA TYR A 175 -3.99 17.78 7.36
C TYR A 175 -3.58 16.43 7.94
N TYR A 176 -2.28 16.11 7.93
CA TYR A 176 -1.74 14.93 8.59
C TYR A 176 -2.05 14.93 10.08
N ASN A 177 -1.70 16.00 10.81
CA ASN A 177 -1.94 16.08 12.25
C ASN A 177 -3.44 15.95 12.59
N LYS A 178 -4.31 16.56 11.78
CA LYS A 178 -5.76 16.47 11.95
C LYS A 178 -6.29 15.06 11.66
N ALA A 179 -5.74 14.38 10.65
CA ALA A 179 -6.16 13.03 10.28
C ALA A 179 -5.61 11.94 11.21
N THR A 180 -4.47 12.18 11.86
CA THR A 180 -3.83 11.22 12.78
C THR A 180 -3.94 11.63 14.25
N GLU A 181 -4.91 12.49 14.60
CA GLU A 181 -5.09 13.01 15.96
C GLU A 181 -5.35 11.86 16.96
N ARG A 182 -6.12 10.85 16.55
CA ARG A 182 -6.40 9.67 17.38
C ARG A 182 -5.57 8.48 16.91
N LYS A 183 -5.13 7.68 17.88
CA LYS A 183 -4.39 6.44 17.62
C LYS A 183 -5.20 5.52 16.69
N GLY A 184 -4.54 5.00 15.66
CA GLY A 184 -5.15 4.11 14.66
C GLY A 184 -5.85 4.83 13.50
N GLN A 185 -5.91 6.17 13.50
CA GLN A 185 -6.33 6.94 12.33
C GLN A 185 -5.15 7.21 11.40
N MET A 186 -5.47 7.52 10.14
CA MET A 186 -4.50 7.75 9.09
C MET A 186 -4.92 8.89 8.16
N LEU A 187 -3.93 9.55 7.58
CA LEU A 187 -4.13 10.38 6.40
C LEU A 187 -4.08 9.48 5.16
N PHE A 188 -5.12 9.49 4.35
CA PHE A 188 -5.15 8.78 3.07
C PHE A 188 -5.01 9.78 1.92
N VAL A 189 -4.05 9.52 1.05
CA VAL A 189 -3.75 10.31 -0.14
C VAL A 189 -4.23 9.55 -1.37
N ASP A 190 -5.18 10.13 -2.08
CA ASP A 190 -5.82 9.55 -3.26
C ASP A 190 -5.43 10.33 -4.51
N SER A 191 -4.46 9.84 -5.31
CA SER A 191 -4.09 10.51 -6.56
C SER A 191 -5.13 10.31 -7.65
N VAL A 192 -5.88 9.21 -7.62
CA VAL A 192 -6.90 8.87 -8.62
C VAL A 192 -7.99 9.94 -8.63
N LYS A 193 -8.38 10.41 -7.44
CA LYS A 193 -9.39 11.46 -7.27
C LYS A 193 -8.79 12.83 -6.94
N SER A 194 -7.46 12.92 -6.77
CA SER A 194 -6.75 14.13 -6.35
C SER A 194 -7.29 14.69 -5.03
N GLN A 195 -7.40 13.83 -4.01
CA GLN A 195 -8.03 14.15 -2.72
C GLN A 195 -7.17 13.71 -1.53
N LEU A 196 -7.33 14.42 -0.41
CA LEU A 196 -6.95 13.95 0.92
C LEU A 196 -8.19 13.42 1.63
N ARG A 197 -8.06 12.31 2.36
CA ARG A 197 -9.15 11.66 3.10
C ARG A 197 -8.72 11.34 4.52
N TYR A 198 -9.67 11.45 5.45
CA TYR A 198 -9.62 10.85 6.77
C TYR A 198 -9.91 9.36 6.63
N ASN A 199 -8.92 8.51 6.92
CA ASN A 199 -9.01 7.06 6.69
C ASN A 199 -9.51 6.77 5.26
N PHE A 200 -10.42 5.81 5.11
CA PHE A 200 -11.13 5.55 3.85
C PHE A 200 -12.50 6.24 3.79
N ASP A 201 -12.91 7.02 4.79
CA ASP A 201 -14.33 7.35 4.94
C ASP A 201 -14.68 8.73 4.38
N LYS A 202 -13.88 9.75 4.71
CA LYS A 202 -14.28 11.15 4.53
C LYS A 202 -13.23 11.97 3.80
N VAL A 203 -13.61 12.61 2.70
CA VAL A 203 -12.79 13.61 2.01
C VAL A 203 -12.56 14.82 2.93
N MET A 204 -11.33 15.29 2.99
CA MET A 204 -10.97 16.49 3.75
C MET A 204 -11.35 17.74 2.96
N ASP A 205 -12.00 18.69 3.62
CA ASP A 205 -12.21 20.03 3.05
C ASP A 205 -10.86 20.74 3.02
N ILE A 206 -10.32 20.92 1.81
CA ILE A 206 -9.07 21.64 1.60
C ILE A 206 -9.43 23.12 1.51
N GLU A 207 -9.09 23.88 2.55
CA GLU A 207 -9.20 25.34 2.55
C GLU A 207 -8.24 25.88 1.46
N GLN A 208 -8.79 26.59 0.46
CA GLN A 208 -8.03 27.21 -0.63
C GLN A 208 -7.48 28.56 -0.23
#